data_AF-A0A815SUU6-F1
#
_entry.id   AF-A0A815SUU6-F1
#
_cell.length_a   1.000
_cell.length_b   1.000
_cell.length_c   1.000
_cell.angle_alpha   90.00
_cell.angle_beta   90.00
_cell.angle_gamma   90.00
#
_symmetry.space_group_name_H-M   'P 1'
#
loop_
_entity.id
_entity.type
_entity.pdbx_description
1 polymer ?
#
loop_
_entity_poly.entity_id
_entity_poly.type
_entity_poly.pdbx_seq_one_letter_code
_entity_poly.pdbx_strand_id
1 'polypeptide(L)'
;INCNIITKNQMNIWKKTEAYECLHQNDPLPNLIELTNKYLLNLRLKHWITQKQYEQSSVKPNEVKLAHLYYLPKAHKLGTPLRPIVSGLKYPTIEISKFLDGLLRPLFDGKASNTTVTSGTEVIKLLQERSKRNIRHGTLLCTMIPQTERFYQLKKC
;
A
#
# COMPACT_ATOMS: atom_id res chain seq x y z
N ILE A 1 -5.17 -18.15 8.67
CA ILE A 1 -5.86 -16.84 8.76
C ILE A 1 -6.59 -16.75 10.10
N ASN A 2 -6.69 -15.56 10.73
CA ASN A 2 -7.53 -15.40 11.93
C ASN A 2 -9.01 -15.52 11.53
N CYS A 3 -9.68 -16.55 12.02
CA CYS A 3 -10.99 -16.94 11.50
C CYS A 3 -12.17 -16.13 12.03
N ASN A 4 -11.94 -15.19 12.94
CA ASN A 4 -12.98 -14.36 13.54
C ASN A 4 -13.39 -13.13 12.69
N ILE A 5 -12.76 -12.92 11.52
CA ILE A 5 -12.95 -11.70 10.69
C ILE A 5 -13.59 -12.05 9.31
N ILE A 6 -13.93 -13.31 9.07
CA ILE A 6 -14.31 -13.81 7.75
C ILE A 6 -15.82 -13.68 7.54
N THR A 7 -16.23 -13.13 6.39
CA THR A 7 -17.65 -13.08 6.01
C THR A 7 -18.17 -14.46 5.54
N LYS A 8 -19.48 -14.73 5.71
CA LYS A 8 -20.11 -16.00 5.27
C LYS A 8 -19.81 -16.36 3.80
N ASN A 9 -19.76 -15.36 2.91
CA ASN A 9 -19.44 -15.57 1.49
C ASN A 9 -17.99 -15.99 1.26
N GLN A 10 -17.04 -15.47 2.04
CA GLN A 10 -15.63 -15.88 1.96
C GLN A 10 -15.44 -17.32 2.48
N MET A 11 -16.12 -17.68 3.58
CA MET A 11 -16.07 -19.06 4.09
C MET A 11 -16.55 -20.09 3.07
N ASN A 12 -17.60 -19.79 2.30
CA ASN A 12 -18.11 -20.71 1.27
C ASN A 12 -17.12 -20.93 0.12
N ILE A 13 -16.39 -19.88 -0.28
CA ILE A 13 -15.33 -20.00 -1.30
C ILE A 13 -14.17 -20.83 -0.75
N TRP A 14 -13.75 -20.58 0.49
CA TRP A 14 -12.61 -21.29 1.09
C TRP A 14 -12.88 -22.77 1.29
N LYS A 15 -14.10 -23.14 1.71
CA LYS A 15 -14.52 -24.54 1.81
C LYS A 15 -14.52 -25.27 0.47
N LYS A 16 -14.72 -24.56 -0.65
CA LYS A 16 -14.69 -25.16 -2.00
C LYS A 16 -13.29 -25.36 -2.54
N THR A 17 -12.33 -24.53 -2.13
CA THR A 17 -11.00 -24.49 -2.75
C THR A 17 -9.90 -25.12 -1.91
N GLU A 18 -10.14 -25.42 -0.63
CA GLU A 18 -9.16 -25.96 0.34
C GLU A 18 -7.84 -25.16 0.44
N ALA A 19 -7.82 -23.95 -0.13
CA ALA A 19 -6.59 -23.17 -0.32
C ALA A 19 -6.09 -22.48 0.95
N TYR A 20 -6.84 -22.53 2.06
CA TYR A 20 -6.55 -21.79 3.28
C TYR A 20 -6.88 -22.59 4.53
N GLU A 21 -6.00 -22.51 5.53
CA GLU A 21 -6.18 -23.09 6.86
C GLU A 21 -6.40 -22.01 7.94
N CYS A 22 -7.28 -22.32 8.90
CA CYS A 22 -7.47 -21.50 10.08
C CYS A 22 -6.27 -21.65 11.03
N LEU A 23 -5.67 -20.52 11.42
CA LEU A 23 -4.63 -20.50 12.43
C LEU A 23 -5.35 -20.49 13.79
N HIS A 24 -5.75 -21.67 14.28
CA HIS A 24 -6.43 -21.79 15.57
C HIS A 24 -5.43 -21.79 16.73
N GLN A 25 -4.59 -22.83 16.84
CA GLN A 25 -3.62 -22.99 17.93
C GLN A 25 -2.21 -22.52 17.54
N ASN A 26 -1.89 -22.49 16.24
CA ASN A 26 -0.59 -22.06 15.72
C ASN A 26 -0.61 -20.58 15.33
N ASP A 27 -0.94 -19.69 16.26
CA ASP A 27 -0.84 -18.24 16.01
C ASP A 27 0.65 -17.82 16.00
N PRO A 28 1.21 -17.38 14.86
CA PRO A 28 2.60 -16.92 14.81
C PRO A 28 2.81 -15.53 15.43
N LEU A 29 1.74 -14.80 15.77
CA LEU A 29 1.83 -13.41 16.24
C LEU A 29 2.70 -13.24 17.50
N PRO A 30 2.54 -14.06 18.57
CA PRO A 30 3.34 -13.89 19.79
C PRO A 30 4.85 -14.05 19.52
N ASN A 31 5.23 -15.09 18.77
CA ASN A 31 6.61 -15.34 18.40
C ASN A 31 7.17 -14.21 17.51
N LEU A 32 6.37 -13.71 16.57
CA LEU A 32 6.76 -12.60 15.71
C LEU A 32 7.02 -11.31 16.51
N ILE A 33 6.17 -11.01 17.51
CA ILE A 33 6.37 -9.87 18.42
C ILE A 33 7.68 -10.02 19.20
N GLU A 34 7.91 -11.19 19.80
CA GLU A 34 9.12 -11.47 20.58
C GLU A 34 10.38 -11.32 19.72
N LEU A 35 10.40 -11.95 18.55
CA LEU A 35 11.52 -11.85 17.61
C LEU A 35 11.77 -10.40 17.19
N THR A 36 10.72 -9.65 16.85
CA THR A 36 10.84 -8.24 16.43
C THR A 36 11.47 -7.40 17.55
N ASN A 37 10.98 -7.53 18.78
CA ASN A 37 11.51 -6.80 19.93
C ASN A 37 12.96 -7.21 20.26
N LYS A 38 13.29 -8.50 20.12
CA LYS A 38 14.66 -9.01 20.29
C LYS A 38 15.63 -8.41 19.28
N TYR A 39 15.21 -8.24 18.02
CA TYR A 39 16.02 -7.56 17.00
C TYR A 39 16.20 -6.08 17.32
N LEU A 40 15.13 -5.38 17.69
CA LEU A 40 15.19 -3.97 18.08
C LEU A 40 16.12 -3.74 19.28
N LEU A 41 16.06 -4.62 20.28
CA LEU A 41 16.96 -4.57 21.43
C LEU A 41 18.43 -4.76 21.01
N ASN A 42 18.71 -5.72 20.13
CA ASN A 42 20.05 -5.91 19.59
C ASN A 42 20.57 -4.68 18.86
N LEU A 43 19.74 -4.03 18.03
CA LEU A 43 20.12 -2.80 17.34
C LEU A 43 20.40 -1.66 18.33
N ARG A 44 19.61 -1.58 19.40
CA ARG A 44 19.80 -0.58 20.47
C ARG A 44 21.08 -0.81 21.26
N LEU A 45 21.40 -2.06 21.61
CA LEU A 45 22.63 -2.45 22.31
C LEU A 45 23.88 -2.20 21.46
N LYS A 46 23.77 -2.37 20.13
CA LYS A 46 24.85 -2.04 19.20
C LYS A 46 24.98 -0.53 18.91
N HIS A 47 24.10 0.31 19.47
CA HIS A 47 24.04 1.75 19.21
C HIS A 47 23.70 2.12 17.74
N TRP A 48 22.99 1.25 17.01
CA TRP A 48 22.54 1.53 15.63
C TRP A 48 21.26 2.39 15.62
N ILE A 49 20.50 2.34 16.71
CA ILE A 49 19.33 3.18 16.95
C ILE A 49 19.43 3.83 18.33
N THR A 50 18.86 5.03 18.44
CA THR A 50 18.76 5.77 19.70
C THR A 50 17.72 5.15 20.63
N GLN A 51 17.75 5.52 21.92
CA GLN A 51 16.75 5.11 22.90
C GLN A 51 15.33 5.48 22.45
N LYS A 52 15.14 6.72 21.97
CA LYS A 52 13.86 7.21 21.47
C LYS A 52 13.34 6.38 20.29
N GLN A 53 14.20 6.07 19.32
CA GLN A 53 13.83 5.25 18.15
C GLN A 53 13.46 3.82 18.55
N TYR A 54 14.18 3.25 19.53
CA TYR A 54 13.87 1.94 20.08
C TYR A 54 12.48 1.92 20.74
N GLU A 55 12.18 2.89 21.61
CA GLU A 55 10.88 3.00 22.28
C GLU A 55 9.72 3.19 21.29
N GLN A 56 9.93 4.03 20.27
CA GLN A 56 8.92 4.27 19.22
C GLN A 56 8.68 3.05 18.32
N SER A 57 9.70 2.23 18.09
CA SER A 57 9.60 1.06 17.20
C SER A 57 9.24 -0.23 17.92
N SER A 58 9.32 -0.25 19.26
CA SER A 58 9.04 -1.43 20.07
C SER A 58 7.58 -1.87 19.94
N VAL A 59 7.40 -3.16 19.71
CA VAL A 59 6.10 -3.75 19.42
C VAL A 59 5.36 -4.06 20.71
N LYS A 60 4.18 -3.45 20.88
CA LYS A 60 3.27 -3.72 21.99
C LYS A 60 2.24 -4.77 21.58
N PRO A 61 2.11 -5.90 22.32
CA PRO A 61 1.20 -6.98 21.95
C PRO A 61 -0.26 -6.55 21.71
N ASN A 62 -0.76 -5.61 22.50
CA ASN A 62 -2.15 -5.17 22.45
C ASN A 62 -2.47 -4.24 21.25
N GLU A 63 -1.45 -3.76 20.54
CA GLU A 63 -1.60 -2.78 19.46
C GLU A 63 -1.45 -3.41 18.07
N VAL A 64 -1.01 -4.67 17.99
CA VAL A 64 -0.64 -5.33 16.73
C VAL A 64 -1.48 -6.56 16.40
N LYS A 65 -1.49 -6.91 15.13
CA LYS A 65 -2.20 -8.07 14.59
C LYS A 65 -1.55 -8.57 13.31
N LEU A 66 -1.76 -9.84 13.00
CA LEU A 66 -1.28 -10.41 11.74
C LEU A 66 -1.96 -9.75 10.55
N ALA A 67 -1.22 -9.71 9.44
CA ALA A 67 -1.78 -9.31 8.17
C ALA A 67 -2.94 -10.26 7.81
N HIS A 68 -4.05 -9.69 7.34
CA HIS A 68 -5.21 -10.48 6.93
C HIS A 68 -5.47 -10.31 5.44
N LEU A 69 -5.75 -11.43 4.79
CA LEU A 69 -6.16 -11.48 3.39
C LEU A 69 -7.68 -11.29 3.31
N TYR A 70 -8.13 -10.35 2.50
CA TYR A 70 -9.53 -10.16 2.16
C TYR A 70 -9.69 -9.91 0.67
N TYR A 71 -10.92 -10.00 0.17
CA TYR A 71 -11.23 -9.92 -1.25
C TYR A 71 -12.16 -8.76 -1.55
N LEU A 72 -11.79 -7.94 -2.53
CA LEU A 72 -12.65 -6.87 -3.05
C LEU A 72 -13.35 -7.32 -4.34
N PRO A 73 -14.67 -7.19 -4.47
CA PRO A 73 -15.39 -7.53 -5.70
C PRO A 73 -14.93 -6.72 -6.92
N LYS A 74 -14.85 -7.40 -8.06
CA LYS A 74 -14.53 -6.87 -9.39
C LYS A 74 -15.67 -7.22 -10.33
N ALA A 75 -16.83 -6.60 -10.12
CA ALA A 75 -18.07 -6.87 -10.88
C ALA A 75 -17.93 -6.74 -12.42
N HIS A 76 -16.95 -5.98 -12.90
CA HIS A 76 -16.70 -5.73 -14.32
C HIS A 76 -15.72 -6.72 -14.99
N LYS A 77 -15.20 -7.74 -14.29
CA LYS A 77 -14.29 -8.74 -14.87
C LYS A 77 -14.88 -10.14 -14.80
N LEU A 78 -15.32 -10.66 -15.94
CA LEU A 78 -15.74 -12.06 -16.09
C LEU A 78 -14.54 -12.98 -15.82
N GLY A 79 -14.76 -14.08 -15.09
CA GLY A 79 -13.72 -15.07 -14.76
C GLY A 79 -12.76 -14.69 -13.62
N THR A 80 -12.63 -13.41 -13.25
CA THR A 80 -11.81 -12.98 -12.08
C THR A 80 -12.58 -11.97 -11.23
N PRO A 81 -13.61 -12.42 -10.51
CA PRO A 81 -14.56 -11.53 -9.83
C PRO A 81 -14.02 -10.93 -8.53
N LEU A 82 -12.81 -11.28 -8.09
CA LEU A 82 -12.26 -10.81 -6.82
C LEU A 82 -10.82 -10.31 -6.99
N ARG A 83 -10.49 -9.23 -6.29
CA ARG A 83 -9.12 -8.74 -6.10
C ARG A 83 -8.67 -9.14 -4.70
N PRO A 84 -7.67 -10.03 -4.54
CA PRO A 84 -7.08 -10.31 -3.25
C PRO A 84 -6.34 -9.07 -2.75
N ILE A 85 -6.53 -8.71 -1.48
CA ILE A 85 -5.83 -7.63 -0.78
C ILE A 85 -5.29 -8.18 0.53
N VAL A 86 -4.00 -8.01 0.77
CA VAL A 86 -3.38 -8.29 2.06
C VAL A 86 -3.32 -6.99 2.85
N SER A 87 -4.08 -6.91 3.93
CA SER A 87 -4.06 -5.77 4.86
C SER A 87 -2.95 -5.97 5.89
N GLY A 88 -1.89 -5.18 5.79
CA GLY A 88 -0.83 -5.07 6.79
C GLY A 88 -1.12 -4.05 7.89
N LEU A 89 -2.38 -3.62 8.07
CA LEU A 89 -2.74 -2.61 9.06
C LEU A 89 -2.50 -3.15 10.48
N LYS A 90 -1.66 -2.44 11.24
CA LYS A 90 -1.19 -2.82 12.59
C LYS A 90 -0.31 -4.08 12.62
N TYR A 91 0.43 -4.37 11.56
CA TYR A 91 1.43 -5.42 11.58
C TYR A 91 2.62 -5.06 12.50
N PRO A 92 3.31 -6.03 13.15
CA PRO A 92 4.42 -5.75 14.08
C PRO A 92 5.53 -4.85 13.53
N THR A 93 5.73 -4.82 12.21
CA THR A 93 6.79 -3.99 11.59
C THR A 93 6.34 -2.60 11.19
N ILE A 94 5.09 -2.18 11.47
CA ILE A 94 4.54 -0.93 10.93
C ILE A 94 5.31 0.31 11.36
N GLU A 95 5.70 0.42 12.63
CA GLU A 95 6.46 1.57 13.14
C GLU A 95 7.89 1.57 12.62
N ILE A 96 8.50 0.37 12.45
CA ILE A 96 9.80 0.21 11.80
C ILE A 96 9.73 0.71 10.35
N SER A 97 8.68 0.32 9.61
CA SER A 97 8.46 0.78 8.23
C SER A 97 8.26 2.28 8.15
N LYS A 98 7.52 2.89 9.08
CA LYS A 98 7.36 4.37 9.15
C LYS A 98 8.68 5.07 9.44
N PHE A 99 9.49 4.52 10.34
CA PHE A 99 10.82 5.06 10.63
C PHE A 99 11.71 5.04 9.38
N LEU A 100 11.77 3.90 8.69
CA LEU A 100 12.54 3.77 7.44
C LEU A 100 12.00 4.68 6.34
N ASP A 101 10.67 4.77 6.21
CA ASP A 101 10.02 5.67 5.27
C ASP A 101 10.44 7.13 5.51
N GLY A 102 10.48 7.58 6.77
CA GLY A 102 10.96 8.92 7.12
C GLY A 102 12.41 9.17 6.72
N LEU A 103 13.28 8.15 6.80
CA LEU A 103 14.69 8.26 6.36
C LEU A 103 14.81 8.31 4.84
N LEU A 104 13.99 7.54 4.13
CA LEU A 104 14.05 7.41 2.67
C LEU A 104 13.27 8.51 1.93
N ARG A 105 12.27 9.12 2.59
CA ARG A 105 11.37 10.11 1.99
C ARG A 105 12.11 11.27 1.32
N PRO A 106 13.13 11.92 1.93
CA PRO A 106 13.83 13.03 1.28
C PRO A 106 14.54 12.62 -0.01
N LEU A 107 15.07 11.39 -0.07
CA LEU A 107 15.73 10.85 -1.26
C LEU A 107 14.72 10.62 -2.39
N PHE A 108 13.55 10.09 -2.03
CA PHE A 108 12.47 9.88 -2.98
C PHE A 108 11.93 11.21 -3.50
N ASP A 109 11.63 12.16 -2.61
CA ASP A 109 11.06 13.46 -2.97
C ASP A 109 12.00 14.27 -3.87
N GLY A 110 13.31 14.21 -3.59
CA GLY A 110 14.33 14.85 -4.43
C GLY A 110 14.40 14.29 -5.87
N LYS A 111 14.08 13.00 -6.08
CA LYS A 111 13.98 12.40 -7.42
C LYS A 111 12.60 12.59 -8.05
N ALA A 112 11.56 12.49 -7.24
CA ALA A 112 10.17 12.61 -7.66
C ALA A 112 9.86 14.01 -8.19
N SER A 113 10.46 15.05 -7.61
CA SER A 113 10.29 16.46 -8.04
C SER A 113 10.50 16.69 -9.55
N ASN A 114 11.39 15.91 -10.18
CA ASN A 114 11.71 16.06 -11.61
C ASN A 114 11.09 14.97 -12.50
N THR A 115 10.55 13.91 -11.92
CA THR A 115 10.15 12.69 -12.67
C THR A 115 8.68 12.33 -12.48
N THR A 116 8.05 12.85 -11.44
CA THR A 116 6.70 12.50 -11.03
C THR A 116 5.84 13.76 -10.98
N VAL A 117 4.56 13.59 -11.25
CA VAL A 117 3.58 14.67 -11.17
C VAL A 117 2.66 14.37 -10.01
N THR A 118 2.46 15.35 -9.12
CA THR A 118 1.77 15.14 -7.84
C THR A 118 0.28 15.42 -7.91
N SER A 119 -0.17 16.13 -8.94
CA SER A 119 -1.57 16.51 -9.11
C SER A 119 -2.02 16.46 -10.57
N GLY A 120 -3.30 16.21 -10.79
CA GLY A 120 -3.88 16.24 -12.14
C GLY A 120 -3.75 17.61 -12.82
N THR A 121 -3.80 18.71 -12.06
CA THR A 121 -3.62 20.06 -12.60
C THR A 121 -2.20 20.31 -13.10
N GLU A 122 -1.20 19.81 -12.38
CA GLU A 122 0.21 19.85 -12.79
C GLU A 122 0.44 19.05 -14.09
N VAL A 123 -0.23 17.90 -14.25
CA VAL A 123 -0.19 17.13 -15.50
C VAL A 123 -0.71 17.96 -16.67
N ILE A 124 -1.85 18.63 -16.51
CA ILE A 124 -2.44 19.46 -17.57
C ILE A 124 -1.52 20.63 -17.95
N LYS A 125 -0.92 21.31 -16.97
CA LYS A 125 0.04 22.40 -17.21
C LYS A 125 1.25 21.91 -18.02
N LEU A 126 1.85 20.81 -17.59
CA LEU A 126 3.00 20.20 -18.30
C LEU A 126 2.64 19.78 -19.72
N LEU A 127 1.44 19.23 -19.93
CA LEU A 127 0.94 18.87 -21.26
C LEU A 127 0.69 20.10 -22.13
N GLN A 128 0.16 21.20 -21.58
CA GLN A 128 -0.01 22.47 -22.30
C GLN A 128 1.33 23.06 -22.73
N GLU A 129 2.33 23.07 -21.84
CA GLU A 129 3.67 23.54 -22.14
C GLU A 129 4.38 22.69 -23.19
N ARG A 130 4.25 21.35 -23.11
CA ARG A 130 4.80 20.43 -24.11
C ARG A 130 4.05 20.49 -25.42
N SER A 131 2.74 20.78 -25.40
CA SER A 131 1.93 21.01 -26.61
C SER A 131 2.48 22.16 -27.45
N LYS A 132 3.03 23.19 -26.80
CA LYS A 132 3.69 24.31 -27.49
C LYS A 132 4.87 23.87 -28.36
N ARG A 133 5.62 22.85 -27.93
CA ARG A 133 6.90 22.47 -28.56
C ARG A 133 6.85 21.17 -29.37
N ASN A 134 6.15 20.13 -28.89
CA ASN A 134 6.38 18.75 -29.34
C ASN A 134 5.11 17.97 -29.74
N ILE A 135 3.91 18.56 -29.65
CA ILE A 135 2.65 17.86 -29.97
C ILE A 135 2.13 18.31 -31.33
N ARG A 136 1.81 17.35 -32.20
CA ARG A 136 1.25 17.61 -33.54
C ARG A 136 -0.12 18.29 -33.44
N HIS A 137 -0.39 19.21 -34.36
CA HIS A 137 -1.72 19.79 -34.52
C HIS A 137 -2.76 18.68 -34.70
N GLY A 138 -3.84 18.72 -33.92
CA GLY A 138 -4.92 17.72 -33.93
C GLY A 138 -4.82 16.60 -32.89
N THR A 139 -3.78 16.58 -32.05
CA THR A 139 -3.69 15.60 -30.96
C THR A 139 -4.76 15.87 -29.89
N LEU A 140 -5.64 14.89 -29.65
CA LEU A 140 -6.65 14.93 -28.59
C LEU A 140 -6.11 14.20 -27.34
N LEU A 141 -6.20 14.85 -26.18
CA LEU A 141 -5.92 14.23 -24.89
C LEU A 141 -7.26 13.87 -24.23
N CYS A 142 -7.49 12.58 -24.04
CA CYS A 142 -8.67 12.07 -23.34
C CYS A 142 -8.26 11.40 -22.02
N THR A 143 -9.02 11.68 -20.95
CA THR A 143 -8.92 10.91 -19.71
C THR A 143 -9.95 9.81 -19.74
N MET A 144 -9.51 8.55 -19.84
CA MET A 144 -10.39 7.38 -19.77
C MET A 144 -10.77 7.12 -18.30
N ILE A 145 -11.60 7.98 -17.72
CA ILE A 145 -12.22 7.71 -16.42
C ILE A 145 -13.52 6.95 -16.69
N PRO A 146 -13.69 5.69 -16.21
CA PRO A 146 -14.82 4.83 -16.57
C PRO A 146 -16.21 5.32 -16.13
N GLN A 147 -16.35 6.51 -15.56
CA GLN A 147 -17.57 6.99 -14.92
C GLN A 147 -18.03 8.37 -15.42
N THR A 148 -17.26 9.03 -16.30
CA THR A 148 -17.71 10.26 -16.98
C THR A 148 -16.66 10.64 -18.02
N GLU A 149 -17.00 10.50 -19.30
CA GLU A 149 -16.18 11.02 -20.39
C GLU A 149 -16.20 12.56 -20.33
N ARG A 150 -15.13 13.16 -19.81
CA ARG A 150 -14.87 14.59 -19.97
C ARG A 150 -13.74 14.78 -20.96
N PHE A 151 -14.07 15.35 -22.11
CA PHE A 151 -13.10 15.71 -23.14
C PHE A 151 -12.54 17.10 -22.85
N TYR A 152 -11.22 17.22 -22.73
CA TYR A 152 -10.55 18.52 -22.65
C TYR A 152 -9.86 18.79 -23.99
N GLN A 153 -10.41 19.70 -24.79
CA GLN A 153 -9.77 20.13 -26.02
C GLN A 153 -8.81 21.29 -25.69
N LEU A 154 -7.50 21.02 -25.76
CA LEU A 154 -6.49 22.07 -25.69
C LEU A 154 -6.47 22.82 -27.02
N LYS A 155 -7.12 23.99 -27.08
CA LYS A 155 -6.90 24.96 -28.16
C LYS A 155 -5.62 25.75 -27.83
N LYS A 156 -4.64 25.74 -28.75
CA LYS A 156 -3.56 26.73 -28.75
C LYS A 156 -4.16 28.09 -29.14
N CYS A 157 -3.84 29.13 -28.38
CA CYS A 157 -3.75 30.48 -28.93
C CYS A 157 -2.50 30.57 -29.80
#